data_AF-A0A8T1N0H3-F1
#
_entry.id   AF-A0A8T1N0H3-F1
#
_cell.length_a   1.000
_cell.length_b   1.000
_cell.length_c   1.000
_cell.angle_alpha   90.00
_cell.angle_beta   90.00
_cell.angle_gamma   90.00
#
_symmetry.space_group_name_H-M   'P 1'
#
loop_
_entity.id
_entity.type
_entity.pdbx_description
1 polymer ?
#
loop_
_entity_poly.entity_id
_entity_poly.type
_entity_poly.pdbx_seq_one_letter_code
_entity_poly.pdbx_strand_id
1 'polypeptide(L)'
;MVSSRTHQRLSKVYLESSVAAHIEKSPWVSVCREVISFTIAAPLNYLPGLKLLLELLPLPLPIYTIEPLDDAKQKKLRSARDQWSVYLIGLAPELTGLVELLGGTDPIQSNPLYTALQQLITRLADLGYPCATFLATSCLDSLFAVWDELTEEQRKLPSSTAVADGSNAEDSDKASEVQRIQLGVFCLKFLVRECGLSWTIGLSVTVVF
;
A
#
# COMPACT_ATOMS: atom_id res chain seq x y z
N MET A 1 1.62 -17.78 -10.87
CA MET A 1 2.84 -18.50 -10.39
C MET A 1 4.05 -17.59 -10.09
N VAL A 2 4.00 -16.28 -10.41
CA VAL A 2 5.13 -15.34 -10.17
C VAL A 2 5.01 -14.59 -8.83
N SER A 3 3.78 -14.27 -8.39
CA SER A 3 3.50 -13.55 -7.12
C SER A 3 4.05 -14.26 -5.86
N SER A 4 4.07 -15.61 -5.83
CA SER A 4 4.68 -16.35 -4.71
C SER A 4 6.21 -16.19 -4.62
N ARG A 5 6.92 -15.89 -5.72
CA ARG A 5 8.40 -15.85 -5.74
C ARG A 5 8.97 -14.54 -5.22
N THR A 6 8.26 -13.43 -5.36
CA THR A 6 8.65 -12.11 -4.86
C THR A 6 8.37 -11.98 -3.36
N HIS A 7 7.19 -12.43 -2.91
CA HIS A 7 6.86 -12.56 -1.49
C HIS A 7 7.87 -13.43 -0.75
N GLN A 8 8.33 -14.53 -1.37
CA GLN A 8 9.29 -15.47 -0.79
C GLN A 8 10.75 -15.00 -0.84
N ARG A 9 11.09 -13.99 -1.65
CA ARG A 9 12.44 -13.40 -1.69
C ARG A 9 12.59 -12.26 -0.70
N LEU A 10 11.59 -11.39 -0.58
CA LEU A 10 11.62 -10.30 0.40
C LEU A 10 11.52 -10.83 1.84
N SER A 11 10.67 -11.85 2.05
CA SER A 11 10.61 -12.61 3.31
C SER A 11 11.81 -13.54 3.57
N LYS A 12 12.75 -13.70 2.64
CA LYS A 12 13.98 -14.46 2.89
C LYS A 12 15.19 -13.58 3.19
N VAL A 13 15.14 -12.31 2.76
CA VAL A 13 16.20 -11.32 3.01
C VAL A 13 16.04 -10.65 4.37
N TYR A 14 14.82 -10.58 4.93
CA TYR A 14 14.55 -9.96 6.25
C TYR A 14 14.17 -10.92 7.38
N LEU A 15 13.89 -12.18 7.05
CA LEU A 15 13.16 -13.10 7.91
C LEU A 15 13.97 -14.38 8.07
N GLU A 16 15.09 -14.24 8.79
CA GLU A 16 15.68 -15.38 9.49
C GLU A 16 14.62 -15.88 10.47
N SER A 17 14.19 -17.14 10.35
CA SER A 17 12.99 -17.71 10.99
C SER A 17 12.82 -17.44 12.51
N SER A 18 13.89 -17.06 13.20
CA SER A 18 13.87 -16.60 14.60
C SER A 18 13.23 -15.22 14.78
N VAL A 19 13.45 -14.27 13.85
CA VAL A 19 12.99 -12.87 13.96
C VAL A 19 11.47 -12.75 13.72
N ALA A 20 10.90 -13.56 12.82
CA ALA A 20 9.47 -13.64 12.55
C ALA A 20 8.63 -13.83 13.82
N ALA A 21 9.03 -14.83 14.61
CA ALA A 21 8.35 -15.23 15.83
C ALA A 21 8.49 -14.20 16.97
N HIS A 22 9.48 -13.31 16.90
CA HIS A 22 9.62 -12.19 17.83
C HIS A 22 8.82 -10.96 17.38
N ILE A 23 8.66 -10.76 16.07
CA ILE A 23 7.83 -9.69 15.49
C ILE A 23 6.35 -9.94 15.78
N GLU A 24 5.85 -11.17 15.59
CA GLU A 24 4.45 -11.52 15.88
C GLU A 24 4.07 -11.36 17.36
N LYS A 25 5.07 -11.40 18.26
CA LYS A 25 4.88 -11.16 19.70
C LYS A 25 4.96 -9.68 20.09
N SER A 26 5.28 -8.80 19.14
CA SER A 26 5.32 -7.36 19.40
C SER A 26 3.91 -6.84 19.68
N PRO A 27 3.69 -6.11 20.79
CA PRO A 27 2.38 -5.54 21.08
C PRO A 27 1.92 -4.57 19.99
N TRP A 28 2.86 -3.90 19.31
CA TRP A 28 2.54 -2.99 18.20
C TRP A 28 1.92 -3.71 17.00
N VAL A 29 2.38 -4.92 16.70
CA VAL A 29 1.81 -5.74 15.63
C VAL A 29 0.38 -6.15 15.98
N SER A 30 0.13 -6.54 17.24
CA SER A 30 -1.22 -6.85 17.73
C SER A 30 -2.14 -5.64 17.64
N VAL A 31 -1.69 -4.48 18.12
CA VAL A 31 -2.47 -3.23 18.07
C VAL A 31 -2.79 -2.85 16.62
N CYS A 32 -1.81 -2.86 15.73
CA CYS A 32 -2.05 -2.55 14.32
C CYS A 32 -3.03 -3.53 13.68
N ARG A 33 -2.92 -4.84 13.97
CA ARG A 33 -3.86 -5.85 13.47
C ARG A 33 -5.28 -5.62 13.98
N GLU A 34 -5.44 -5.28 15.25
CA GLU A 34 -6.75 -4.96 15.84
C GLU A 34 -7.35 -3.71 15.20
N VAL A 35 -6.55 -2.66 14.98
CA VAL A 35 -7.02 -1.44 14.31
C VAL A 35 -7.40 -1.72 12.85
N ILE A 36 -6.62 -2.51 12.12
CA ILE A 36 -6.98 -2.94 10.75
C ILE A 36 -8.30 -3.72 10.79
N SER A 37 -8.44 -4.68 11.71
CA SER A 37 -9.65 -5.47 11.88
C SER A 37 -10.87 -4.60 12.22
N PHE A 38 -10.71 -3.62 13.11
CA PHE A 38 -11.73 -2.62 13.42
C PHE A 38 -12.12 -1.79 12.20
N THR A 39 -11.12 -1.37 11.40
CA THR A 39 -11.32 -0.58 10.19
C THR A 39 -12.19 -1.34 9.19
N ILE A 40 -11.86 -2.60 8.92
CA ILE A 40 -12.57 -3.42 7.92
C ILE A 40 -13.89 -4.01 8.45
N ALA A 41 -14.17 -3.92 9.75
CA ALA A 41 -15.37 -4.52 10.36
C ALA A 41 -16.69 -3.90 9.85
N ALA A 42 -16.70 -2.62 9.51
CA ALA A 42 -17.87 -1.93 8.98
C ALA A 42 -17.50 -0.69 8.16
N PRO A 43 -18.28 -0.29 7.14
CA PRO A 43 -17.99 0.90 6.32
C PRO A 43 -17.89 2.21 7.11
N LEU A 44 -18.67 2.34 8.19
CA LEU A 44 -18.61 3.51 9.09
C LEU A 44 -17.26 3.64 9.81
N ASN A 45 -16.47 2.56 9.88
CA ASN A 45 -15.17 2.52 10.55
C ASN A 45 -14.00 2.83 9.62
N TYR A 46 -14.21 2.92 8.30
CA TYR A 46 -13.11 3.12 7.34
C TYR A 46 -12.29 4.37 7.65
N LEU A 47 -12.95 5.53 7.73
CA LEU A 47 -12.28 6.80 8.02
C LEU A 47 -11.68 6.86 9.43
N PRO A 48 -12.41 6.57 10.52
CA PRO A 48 -11.82 6.64 11.87
C PRO A 48 -10.70 5.61 12.05
N GLY A 49 -10.82 4.41 11.48
CA GLY A 49 -9.79 3.39 11.51
C GLY A 49 -8.51 3.79 10.76
N LEU A 50 -8.64 4.35 9.56
CA LEU A 50 -7.50 4.91 8.81
C LEU A 50 -6.79 6.03 9.58
N LYS A 51 -7.55 6.93 10.21
CA LYS A 51 -6.96 7.99 11.05
C LYS A 51 -6.20 7.41 12.24
N LEU A 52 -6.76 6.38 12.88
CA LEU A 52 -6.11 5.69 14.00
C LEU A 52 -4.79 5.03 13.56
N LEU A 53 -4.76 4.40 12.38
CA LEU A 53 -3.52 3.86 11.80
C LEU A 53 -2.49 4.95 11.53
N LEU A 54 -2.91 6.10 10.99
CA LEU A 54 -2.01 7.23 10.73
C LEU A 54 -1.38 7.80 12.00
N GLU A 55 -2.15 7.89 13.09
CA GLU A 55 -1.66 8.36 14.40
C GLU A 55 -0.69 7.36 15.07
N LEU A 56 -0.79 6.07 14.75
CA LEU A 56 0.12 5.04 15.25
C LEU A 56 1.48 5.05 14.55
N LEU A 57 1.52 5.45 13.28
CA LEU A 57 2.75 5.46 12.49
C LEU A 57 3.72 6.55 12.99
N PRO A 58 5.04 6.30 12.94
CA PRO A 58 6.00 7.31 13.30
C PRO A 58 5.90 8.51 12.34
N LEU A 59 6.21 9.69 12.86
CA LEU A 59 6.19 10.94 12.10
C LEU A 59 7.03 10.82 10.81
N PRO A 60 6.56 11.41 9.69
CA PRO A 60 7.33 11.46 8.45
C PRO A 60 8.60 12.27 8.60
N LEU A 61 9.55 12.06 7.71
CA LEU A 61 10.68 12.96 7.56
C LEU A 61 10.35 14.08 6.56
N PRO A 62 10.95 15.28 6.68
CA PRO A 62 11.84 15.72 7.75
C PRO A 62 11.08 16.20 9.01
N ILE A 63 11.58 15.81 10.18
CA ILE A 63 11.05 16.30 11.47
C ILE A 63 11.70 17.66 11.76
N TYR A 64 10.92 18.73 11.71
CA TYR A 64 11.38 20.07 12.04
C TYR A 64 11.36 20.28 13.56
N THR A 65 12.53 20.49 14.15
CA THR A 65 12.69 20.84 15.56
C THR A 65 13.30 22.23 15.71
N ILE A 66 12.91 22.95 16.77
CA ILE A 66 13.41 24.30 17.07
C ILE A 66 14.92 24.27 17.37
N GLU A 67 15.38 23.22 18.04
CA GLU A 67 16.80 22.95 18.31
C GLU A 67 17.27 21.77 17.47
N PRO A 68 18.52 21.78 16.97
CA PRO A 68 19.09 20.66 16.23
C PRO A 68 19.12 19.40 17.10
N LEU A 69 18.62 18.29 16.57
CA LEU A 69 18.69 17.01 17.27
C LEU A 69 20.14 16.53 17.36
N ASP A 70 20.57 16.22 18.58
CA ASP A 70 21.79 15.48 18.86
C ASP A 70 21.85 14.15 18.07
N ASP A 71 23.05 13.75 17.65
CA ASP A 71 23.30 12.57 16.82
C ASP A 71 22.73 11.29 17.45
N ALA A 72 22.79 11.19 18.78
CA ALA A 72 22.22 10.08 19.52
C ALA A 72 20.69 10.03 19.42
N LYS A 73 20.01 11.19 19.43
CA LYS A 73 18.55 11.28 19.28
C LYS A 73 18.13 10.98 17.85
N GLN A 74 18.87 11.47 16.85
CA GLN A 74 18.63 11.13 15.45
C GLN A 74 18.78 9.63 15.19
N LYS A 75 19.82 9.00 15.75
CA LYS A 75 20.03 7.56 15.63
C LYS A 75 18.87 6.76 16.26
N LYS A 76 18.37 7.19 17.42
CA LYS A 76 17.19 6.58 18.06
C LYS A 76 15.95 6.69 17.18
N LEU A 77 15.67 7.86 16.61
CA LEU A 77 14.54 8.07 15.70
C LEU A 77 14.63 7.16 14.47
N ARG A 78 15.80 7.09 13.82
CA ARG A 78 16.03 6.18 12.69
C ARG A 78 15.80 4.72 13.08
N SER A 79 16.37 4.27 14.20
CA SER A 79 16.18 2.89 14.66
C SER A 79 14.72 2.56 15.00
N ALA A 80 13.94 3.52 15.51
CA ALA A 80 12.53 3.33 15.76
C ALA A 80 11.75 3.20 14.44
N ARG A 81 12.08 4.02 13.43
CA ARG A 81 11.48 3.92 12.08
C ARG A 81 11.81 2.57 11.42
N ASP A 82 13.06 2.11 11.54
CA ASP A 82 13.46 0.80 11.03
C ASP A 82 12.65 -0.32 11.70
N GLN A 83 12.46 -0.27 13.02
CA GLN A 83 11.62 -1.23 13.75
C GLN A 83 10.16 -1.21 13.26
N TRP A 84 9.59 -0.02 13.05
CA TRP A 84 8.25 0.12 12.49
C TRP A 84 8.14 -0.49 11.10
N SER A 85 9.15 -0.31 10.24
CA SER A 85 9.15 -0.93 8.91
C SER A 85 9.08 -2.46 9.00
N VAL A 86 9.82 -3.06 9.95
CA VAL A 86 9.81 -4.50 10.19
C VAL A 86 8.46 -4.99 10.71
N TYR A 87 7.83 -4.27 11.64
CA TYR A 87 6.50 -4.62 12.15
C TYR A 87 5.43 -4.60 11.06
N LEU A 88 5.48 -3.60 10.17
CA LEU A 88 4.49 -3.44 9.10
C LEU A 88 4.69 -4.44 7.96
N ILE A 89 5.92 -4.86 7.68
CA ILE A 89 6.18 -5.97 6.74
C ILE A 89 5.52 -7.27 7.24
N GLY A 90 5.52 -7.51 8.56
CA GLY A 90 4.80 -8.64 9.17
C GLY A 90 3.27 -8.55 9.01
N LEU A 91 2.74 -7.35 8.75
CA LEU A 91 1.33 -7.07 8.51
C LEU A 91 1.02 -6.75 7.04
N ALA A 92 1.97 -7.04 6.14
CA ALA A 92 1.81 -6.76 4.72
C ALA A 92 0.51 -7.31 4.12
N PRO A 93 0.08 -8.57 4.36
CA PRO A 93 -1.15 -9.06 3.75
C PRO A 93 -2.41 -8.34 4.28
N GLU A 94 -2.47 -8.02 5.57
CA GLU A 94 -3.60 -7.27 6.14
C GLU A 94 -3.67 -5.83 5.61
N LEU A 95 -2.51 -5.18 5.46
CA LEU A 95 -2.42 -3.83 4.90
C LEU A 95 -2.76 -3.81 3.40
N THR A 96 -2.30 -4.80 2.63
CA THR A 96 -2.67 -4.94 1.22
C THR A 96 -4.17 -5.13 1.09
N GLY A 97 -4.79 -6.03 1.87
CA GLY A 97 -6.23 -6.22 1.85
C GLY A 97 -7.02 -4.96 2.22
N LEU A 98 -6.54 -4.16 3.17
CA LEU A 98 -7.13 -2.86 3.50
C LEU A 98 -7.06 -1.88 2.33
N VAL A 99 -5.90 -1.78 1.66
CA VAL A 99 -5.71 -0.90 0.50
C VAL A 99 -6.57 -1.34 -0.67
N GLU A 100 -6.68 -2.64 -0.93
CA GLU A 100 -7.55 -3.19 -1.97
C GLU A 100 -9.04 -2.91 -1.69
N LEU A 101 -9.47 -3.08 -0.44
CA LEU A 101 -10.85 -2.82 -0.02
C LEU A 101 -11.23 -1.35 -0.20
N LEU A 102 -10.38 -0.44 0.25
CA LEU A 102 -10.65 1.01 0.21
C LEU A 102 -10.25 1.64 -1.13
N GLY A 103 -9.58 0.87 -1.98
CA GLY A 103 -9.05 1.29 -3.26
C GLY A 103 -10.09 1.70 -4.29
N GLY A 104 -11.33 1.23 -4.15
CA GLY A 104 -12.46 1.64 -4.98
C GLY A 104 -13.01 3.04 -4.66
N THR A 105 -12.43 3.75 -3.69
CA THR A 105 -12.91 5.09 -3.32
C THR A 105 -12.62 6.10 -4.43
N ASP A 106 -13.58 6.98 -4.72
CA ASP A 106 -13.41 8.04 -5.72
C ASP A 106 -12.16 8.90 -5.45
N PRO A 107 -11.30 9.12 -6.47
CA PRO A 107 -10.00 9.80 -6.31
C PRO A 107 -10.10 11.33 -6.17
N ILE A 108 -11.23 11.83 -5.69
CA ILE A 108 -11.49 13.26 -5.53
C ILE A 108 -10.81 13.74 -4.25
N GLN A 109 -9.98 14.78 -4.34
CA GLN A 109 -9.21 15.31 -3.21
C GLN A 109 -10.10 15.87 -2.07
N SER A 110 -11.37 16.18 -2.33
CA SER A 110 -12.34 16.55 -1.30
C SER A 110 -12.87 15.36 -0.50
N ASN A 111 -12.63 14.13 -0.94
CA ASN A 111 -13.04 12.93 -0.23
C ASN A 111 -12.06 12.66 0.93
N PRO A 112 -12.52 12.73 2.20
CA PRO A 112 -11.65 12.55 3.36
C PRO A 112 -11.12 11.12 3.48
N LEU A 113 -11.86 10.12 2.98
CA LEU A 113 -11.43 8.73 2.99
C LEU A 113 -10.28 8.52 2.01
N TYR A 114 -10.43 9.00 0.78
CA TYR A 114 -9.37 8.95 -0.23
C TYR A 114 -8.10 9.66 0.25
N THR A 115 -8.25 10.85 0.83
CA THR A 115 -7.11 11.62 1.36
C THR A 115 -6.41 10.88 2.49
N ALA A 116 -7.15 10.26 3.41
CA ALA A 116 -6.57 9.47 4.50
C ALA A 116 -5.86 8.21 3.99
N LEU A 117 -6.45 7.52 3.00
CA LEU A 117 -5.83 6.35 2.36
C LEU A 117 -4.52 6.74 1.65
N GLN A 118 -4.54 7.84 0.90
CA GLN A 118 -3.35 8.35 0.24
C GLN A 118 -2.26 8.69 1.26
N GLN A 119 -2.60 9.40 2.34
CA GLN A 119 -1.67 9.70 3.42
C GLN A 119 -1.08 8.43 4.04
N LEU A 120 -1.89 7.39 4.24
CA LEU A 120 -1.42 6.12 4.79
C LEU A 120 -0.36 5.50 3.86
N ILE A 121 -0.67 5.38 2.58
CA ILE A 121 0.25 4.81 1.58
C ILE A 121 1.54 5.63 1.51
N THR A 122 1.46 6.97 1.53
CA THR A 122 2.64 7.85 1.59
C THR A 122 3.48 7.57 2.83
N ARG A 123 2.85 7.47 4.01
CA ARG A 123 3.59 7.25 5.27
C ARG A 123 4.23 5.88 5.30
N LEU A 124 3.56 4.85 4.83
CA LEU A 124 4.11 3.51 4.72
C LEU A 124 5.32 3.49 3.77
N ALA A 125 5.23 4.15 2.63
CA ALA A 125 6.34 4.23 1.68
C ALA A 125 7.53 5.06 2.23
N ASP A 126 7.27 6.11 3.01
CA ASP A 126 8.28 6.94 3.66
C ASP A 126 9.08 6.19 4.74
N LEU A 127 8.48 5.19 5.41
CA LEU A 127 9.15 4.42 6.46
C LEU A 127 10.40 3.69 5.97
N GLY A 128 10.42 3.26 4.72
CA GLY A 128 11.59 2.66 4.12
C GLY A 128 11.30 1.89 2.84
N TYR A 129 12.40 1.56 2.14
CA TYR A 129 12.39 0.75 0.93
C TYR A 129 11.56 -0.54 1.00
N PRO A 130 11.63 -1.37 2.07
CA PRO A 130 10.87 -2.62 2.06
C PRO A 130 9.35 -2.38 2.10
N CYS A 131 8.89 -1.32 2.77
CA CYS A 131 7.48 -0.95 2.81
C CYS A 131 6.97 -0.46 1.45
N ALA A 132 7.74 0.43 0.81
CA ALA A 132 7.43 0.89 -0.55
C ALA A 132 7.40 -0.27 -1.55
N THR A 133 8.34 -1.22 -1.44
CA THR A 133 8.44 -2.36 -2.36
C THR A 133 7.23 -3.28 -2.24
N PHE A 134 6.82 -3.69 -1.03
CA PHE A 134 5.68 -4.60 -0.92
C PHE A 134 4.37 -3.95 -1.37
N LEU A 135 4.18 -2.65 -1.09
CA LEU A 135 3.00 -1.91 -1.55
C LEU A 135 2.97 -1.84 -3.08
N ALA A 136 4.10 -1.51 -3.70
CA ALA A 136 4.21 -1.47 -5.15
C ALA A 136 3.93 -2.82 -5.79
N THR A 137 4.51 -3.90 -5.26
CA THR A 137 4.27 -5.25 -5.78
C THR A 137 2.82 -5.66 -5.60
N SER A 138 2.21 -5.33 -4.47
CA SER A 138 0.80 -5.65 -4.21
C SER A 138 -0.11 -4.92 -5.19
N CYS A 139 0.06 -3.61 -5.37
CA CYS A 139 -0.75 -2.85 -6.33
C CYS A 139 -0.56 -3.33 -7.78
N LEU A 140 0.66 -3.71 -8.16
CA LEU A 140 0.93 -4.29 -9.48
C LEU A 140 0.27 -5.66 -9.64
N ASP A 141 0.33 -6.51 -8.62
CA ASP A 141 -0.33 -7.82 -8.63
C ASP A 141 -1.86 -7.65 -8.77
N SER A 142 -2.48 -6.73 -8.04
CA SER A 142 -3.92 -6.43 -8.18
C SER A 142 -4.26 -5.88 -9.57
N LEU A 143 -3.40 -5.03 -10.15
CA LEU A 143 -3.60 -4.48 -11.49
C LEU A 143 -3.48 -5.56 -12.58
N PHE A 144 -2.51 -6.46 -12.46
CA PHE A 144 -2.35 -7.57 -13.40
C PHE A 144 -3.51 -8.57 -13.28
N ALA A 145 -4.04 -8.82 -12.08
CA ALA A 145 -5.22 -9.65 -11.91
C ALA A 145 -6.43 -9.09 -12.67
N VAL A 146 -6.71 -7.79 -12.53
CA VAL A 146 -7.78 -7.10 -13.27
C VAL A 146 -7.52 -7.13 -14.79
N TRP A 147 -6.28 -6.90 -15.21
CA TRP A 147 -5.93 -6.96 -16.62
C TRP A 147 -6.17 -8.35 -17.22
N ASP A 148 -5.76 -9.41 -16.51
CA ASP A 148 -5.96 -10.79 -16.94
C ASP A 148 -7.47 -11.11 -17.07
N GLU A 149 -8.28 -10.71 -16.08
CA GLU A 149 -9.75 -10.85 -16.10
C GLU A 149 -10.37 -10.20 -17.36
N LEU A 150 -10.01 -8.94 -17.65
CA LEU A 150 -10.48 -8.24 -18.85
C LEU A 150 -10.06 -8.92 -20.15
N THR A 151 -8.84 -9.47 -20.22
CA THR A 151 -8.40 -10.20 -21.42
C THR A 151 -9.12 -11.53 -21.62
N GLU A 152 -9.55 -12.19 -20.54
CA GLU A 152 -10.38 -13.39 -20.63
C GLU A 152 -11.81 -13.08 -21.07
N GLU A 153 -12.40 -11.99 -20.58
CA GLU A 153 -13.72 -11.53 -21.04
C GLU A 153 -13.72 -11.19 -22.53
N GLN A 154 -12.69 -10.50 -23.02
CA GLN A 154 -12.54 -10.20 -24.45
C GLN A 154 -12.39 -11.47 -25.31
N ARG A 155 -11.79 -12.54 -24.77
CA ARG A 155 -11.67 -13.83 -25.48
C ARG A 155 -13.00 -14.61 -25.50
N LYS A 156 -13.90 -14.37 -24.55
CA LYS A 156 -15.23 -15.02 -24.49
C LYS A 156 -16.29 -14.37 -25.37
N LEU A 157 -16.06 -13.16 -25.89
CA LEU A 157 -16.95 -12.53 -26.88
C LEU A 157 -16.94 -13.33 -28.20
N PRO A 158 -18.05 -13.97 -28.59
CA PRO A 158 -18.10 -14.77 -29.80
C PRO A 158 -18.17 -13.86 -31.03
N SER A 159 -17.35 -14.16 -32.02
CA SER A 159 -17.54 -13.72 -33.41
C SER A 159 -18.80 -14.34 -34.00
N SER A 160 -19.98 -13.80 -33.67
CA SER A 160 -21.18 -13.99 -34.50
C SER A 160 -22.16 -12.85 -34.27
N THR A 161 -22.30 -12.02 -35.29
CA THR A 161 -23.45 -11.14 -35.50
C THR A 161 -24.76 -11.92 -35.35
N ALA A 162 -25.70 -11.43 -34.54
CA ALA A 162 -27.10 -11.14 -34.93
C ALA A 162 -28.05 -10.99 -33.72
N VAL A 163 -28.78 -9.87 -33.73
CA VAL A 163 -30.07 -9.52 -33.07
C VAL A 163 -30.06 -9.17 -31.58
N ALA A 164 -30.65 -8.01 -31.32
CA ALA A 164 -30.88 -7.33 -30.06
C ALA A 164 -31.82 -8.09 -29.10
N ASP A 165 -31.64 -7.93 -27.79
CA ASP A 165 -32.60 -7.22 -26.93
C ASP A 165 -31.95 -6.89 -25.57
N GLY A 166 -32.42 -5.82 -24.94
CA GLY A 166 -31.74 -5.19 -23.80
C GLY A 166 -31.86 -5.89 -22.45
N SER A 167 -30.90 -5.60 -21.58
CA SER A 167 -31.12 -5.42 -20.14
C SER A 167 -29.95 -4.65 -19.51
N ASN A 168 -30.25 -3.45 -19.02
CA ASN A 168 -29.37 -2.62 -18.20
C ASN A 168 -29.05 -3.35 -16.87
N ALA A 169 -27.83 -3.84 -16.71
CA ALA A 169 -27.30 -4.26 -15.40
C ALA A 169 -25.76 -4.29 -15.30
N GLU A 170 -25.00 -3.73 -16.25
CA GLU A 170 -23.52 -3.87 -16.29
C GLU A 170 -22.75 -2.61 -15.84
N ASP A 171 -23.43 -1.54 -15.46
CA ASP A 171 -22.77 -0.22 -15.24
C ASP A 171 -22.04 -0.12 -13.89
N SER A 172 -22.44 -0.91 -12.89
CA SER A 172 -21.83 -0.88 -11.55
C SER A 172 -20.51 -1.65 -11.45
N ASP A 173 -20.37 -2.76 -12.18
CA ASP A 173 -19.13 -3.57 -12.17
C ASP A 173 -18.00 -2.82 -12.87
N LYS A 174 -18.29 -2.21 -14.03
CA LYS A 174 -17.30 -1.41 -14.77
C LYS A 174 -16.84 -0.18 -13.99
N ALA A 175 -17.71 0.43 -13.19
CA ALA A 175 -17.33 1.55 -12.32
C ALA A 175 -16.29 1.11 -11.27
N SER A 176 -16.50 -0.04 -10.62
CA SER A 176 -15.58 -0.59 -9.62
C SER A 176 -14.23 -1.00 -10.23
N GLU A 177 -14.26 -1.51 -11.47
CA GLU A 177 -13.07 -1.96 -12.18
C GLU A 177 -12.24 -0.79 -12.73
N VAL A 178 -12.90 0.24 -13.25
CA VAL A 178 -12.26 1.52 -13.60
C VAL A 178 -11.65 2.16 -12.36
N GLN A 179 -12.32 2.14 -11.21
CA GLN A 179 -11.78 2.65 -9.94
C GLN A 179 -10.53 1.86 -9.49
N ARG A 180 -10.52 0.53 -9.62
CA ARG A 180 -9.35 -0.32 -9.32
C ARG A 180 -8.16 -0.04 -10.24
N ILE A 181 -8.41 0.15 -11.54
CA ILE A 181 -7.37 0.53 -12.51
C ILE A 181 -6.83 1.94 -12.20
N GLN A 182 -7.71 2.89 -11.86
CA GLN A 182 -7.30 4.25 -11.49
C GLN A 182 -6.44 4.25 -10.22
N LEU A 183 -6.76 3.42 -9.22
CA LEU A 183 -5.92 3.26 -8.03
C LEU A 183 -4.58 2.60 -8.34
N GLY A 184 -4.55 1.55 -9.17
CA GLY A 184 -3.30 0.91 -9.59
C GLY A 184 -2.37 1.89 -10.33
N VAL A 185 -2.94 2.67 -11.27
CA VAL A 185 -2.23 3.72 -12.00
C VAL A 185 -1.84 4.88 -11.08
N PHE A 186 -2.66 5.24 -10.09
CA PHE A 186 -2.35 6.28 -9.11
C PHE A 186 -1.25 5.84 -8.15
N CYS A 187 -1.34 4.64 -7.57
CA CYS A 187 -0.29 4.07 -6.71
C CYS A 187 1.02 3.96 -7.47
N LEU A 188 1.00 3.53 -8.74
CA LEU A 188 2.19 3.47 -9.58
C LEU A 188 2.74 4.87 -9.90
N LYS A 189 1.89 5.84 -10.27
CA LYS A 189 2.30 7.24 -10.47
C LYS A 189 2.82 7.89 -9.19
N PHE A 190 2.23 7.56 -8.04
CA PHE A 190 2.61 8.06 -6.73
C PHE A 190 3.97 7.47 -6.31
N LEU A 191 4.16 6.15 -6.41
CA LEU A 191 5.46 5.52 -6.16
C LEU A 191 6.56 6.01 -7.11
N VAL A 192 6.24 6.22 -8.40
CA VAL A 192 7.19 6.74 -9.38
C VAL A 192 7.53 8.21 -9.11
N ARG A 193 6.57 9.02 -8.66
CA ARG A 193 6.76 10.47 -8.46
C ARG A 193 7.30 10.87 -7.08
N GLU A 194 6.87 10.20 -6.01
CA GLU A 194 7.18 10.58 -4.62
C GLU A 194 8.25 9.67 -3.99
N CYS A 195 8.35 8.39 -4.36
CA CYS A 195 9.39 7.49 -3.82
C CYS A 195 10.72 7.58 -4.58
N GLY A 196 10.87 8.51 -5.53
CA GLY A 196 12.17 8.77 -6.15
C GLY A 196 12.79 7.53 -6.83
N LEU A 197 12.01 6.74 -7.57
CA LEU A 197 12.53 5.80 -8.56
C LEU A 197 13.11 6.57 -9.76
N SER A 198 14.03 7.48 -9.48
CA SER A 198 15.01 7.96 -10.42
C SER A 198 15.94 6.78 -10.69
N TRP A 199 15.62 5.99 -11.71
CA TRP A 199 16.62 5.19 -12.40
C TRP A 199 17.56 6.14 -13.16
N THR A 200 18.19 7.08 -12.45
CA THR A 200 19.38 7.78 -12.94
C THR A 200 20.53 6.83 -12.72
N ILE A 201 20.84 6.11 -13.78
CA ILE A 201 22.14 5.50 -14.01
C ILE A 201 23.18 6.60 -13.73
N GLY A 202 23.85 6.48 -12.59
CA GLY A 202 25.02 7.24 -12.19
C GLY A 202 24.96 8.77 -12.31
N LEU A 203 24.66 9.47 -11.22
CA LEU A 203 25.46 10.63 -10.85
C LEU A 203 25.33 10.91 -9.36
N SER A 204 26.50 10.98 -8.72
CA SER A 204 26.70 11.20 -7.29
C SER A 204 26.11 12.54 -6.86
N VAL A 205 25.13 12.52 -5.95
CA VAL A 205 24.83 13.65 -5.07
C VAL A 205 24.60 13.08 -3.68
N THR A 206 25.54 13.36 -2.78
CA THR A 206 25.39 13.16 -1.34
C THR A 206 24.21 14.00 -0.87
N VAL A 207 23.12 13.32 -0.59
CA VAL A 207 22.01 13.89 0.18
C VAL A 207 21.81 12.96 1.36
N VAL A 208 22.28 13.40 2.52
CA VAL A 208 21.86 12.84 3.80
C VAL A 208 20.47 13.42 4.07
N PHE A 209 19.44 12.59 3.94
CA PHE A 209 18.12 12.81 4.55
C PHE A 209 17.57 11.47 5.01
#